data_AF-A0A355A6R3-F1
#
_entry.id   AF-A0A355A6R3-F1
#
_cell.length_a   1.000
_cell.length_b   1.000
_cell.length_c   1.000
_cell.angle_alpha   90.00
_cell.angle_beta   90.00
_cell.angle_gamma   90.00
#
_symmetry.space_group_name_H-M   'P 1'
#
loop_
_entity.id
_entity.type
_entity.pdbx_description
1 polymer ?
#
loop_
_entity_poly.entity_id
_entity_poly.type
_entity_poly.pdbx_seq_one_letter_code
_entity_poly.pdbx_strand_id
1 'polypeptide(L)'
;MKEIIIECPDCEGTGLYVGLAERKGAAVVCHTCKGTGKTKYHYNDFTGRKKKENVVRVFAQSCGYVHTAEDYVGSNETIAFSKGGCTYEEWLNGAEPKPVKDLYCPYIWDNRGTGNEPRKRCAEGIKGFGYISNCQFFSDKASCWVEYETLKNN
;
A
#
# COMPACT_ATOMS: atom_id res chain seq x y z
N MET A 1 22.19 10.67 -12.42
CA MET A 1 22.44 9.49 -11.59
C MET A 1 23.70 9.72 -10.81
N LYS A 2 23.60 9.74 -9.48
CA LYS A 2 24.72 9.87 -8.55
C LYS A 2 25.12 8.49 -8.05
N GLU A 3 26.38 8.37 -7.63
CA GLU A 3 26.94 7.16 -7.02
C GLU A 3 27.49 7.52 -5.63
N ILE A 4 27.22 6.67 -4.65
CA ILE A 4 27.91 6.69 -3.35
C ILE A 4 28.35 5.28 -2.99
N ILE A 5 29.40 5.18 -2.17
CA ILE A 5 29.80 3.92 -1.55
C ILE A 5 29.05 3.81 -0.23
N ILE A 6 28.27 2.73 -0.08
CA ILE A 6 27.57 2.40 1.16
C ILE A 6 28.09 1.07 1.71
N GLU A 7 27.79 0.82 2.97
CA GLU A 7 27.93 -0.49 3.56
C GLU A 7 27.12 -1.54 2.78
N CYS A 8 27.67 -2.73 2.60
CA CYS A 8 26.94 -3.82 1.94
C CYS A 8 25.78 -4.28 2.85
N PRO A 9 24.51 -4.14 2.43
CA PRO A 9 23.35 -4.43 3.28
C PRO A 9 23.22 -5.91 3.64
N ASP A 10 23.79 -6.80 2.83
CA ASP A 10 23.65 -8.25 3.03
C ASP A 10 24.61 -8.82 4.08
N CYS A 11 25.73 -8.12 4.33
CA CYS A 11 26.74 -8.57 5.30
C CYS A 11 27.06 -7.50 6.36
N GLU A 12 26.32 -6.40 6.37
CA GLU A 12 26.45 -5.30 7.34
C GLU A 12 27.92 -4.87 7.48
N GLY A 13 28.59 -4.67 6.34
CA GLY A 13 29.97 -4.13 6.31
C GLY A 13 31.09 -5.14 6.54
N THR A 14 30.77 -6.35 7.00
CA THR A 14 31.80 -7.32 7.40
C THR A 14 32.55 -7.94 6.22
N GLY A 15 31.94 -7.95 5.03
CA GLY A 15 32.44 -8.71 3.89
C GLY A 15 32.25 -10.22 4.02
N LEU A 16 31.62 -10.68 5.10
CA LEU A 16 31.45 -12.08 5.43
C LEU A 16 29.96 -12.41 5.58
N TYR A 17 29.58 -13.60 5.10
CA TYR A 17 28.24 -14.12 5.26
C TYR A 17 28.29 -15.33 6.18
N VAL A 18 27.35 -15.37 7.14
CA VAL A 18 27.12 -16.50 8.03
C VAL A 18 25.63 -16.81 7.95
N GLY A 19 25.30 -17.87 7.23
CA GLY A 19 23.93 -18.34 7.07
C GLY A 19 23.65 -19.60 7.87
N LEU A 20 22.72 -20.40 7.36
CA LEU A 20 22.29 -21.62 8.03
C LEU A 20 23.33 -22.74 7.92
N ALA A 21 24.35 -22.70 7.07
CA ALA A 21 25.29 -23.82 6.88
C ALA A 21 26.62 -23.61 7.61
N GLU A 22 26.98 -22.37 7.87
CA GLU A 22 28.22 -22.01 8.53
C GLU A 22 28.12 -22.38 10.03
N ARG A 23 29.12 -23.10 10.53
CA ARG A 23 29.13 -23.68 11.89
C ARG A 23 30.46 -23.41 12.57
N LYS A 24 30.45 -23.43 13.91
CA LYS A 24 31.65 -23.35 14.75
C LYS A 24 32.54 -22.14 14.41
N GLY A 25 31.92 -20.97 14.20
CA GLY A 25 32.63 -19.72 13.89
C GLY A 25 33.15 -19.61 12.46
N ALA A 26 32.78 -20.54 11.56
CA ALA A 26 33.06 -20.38 10.13
C ALA A 26 32.21 -19.26 9.51
N ALA A 27 32.73 -18.64 8.46
CA ALA A 27 32.02 -17.70 7.60
C ALA A 27 32.48 -17.91 6.15
N VAL A 28 31.67 -17.51 5.19
CA VAL A 28 32.04 -17.47 3.77
C VAL A 28 32.12 -16.03 3.29
N VAL A 29 32.82 -15.79 2.18
CA VAL A 29 32.89 -14.45 1.58
C VAL A 29 31.49 -14.02 1.14
N CYS A 30 31.07 -12.83 1.55
CA CYS A 30 29.79 -12.28 1.14
C CYS A 30 29.71 -12.20 -0.39
N HIS A 31 28.70 -12.86 -0.96
CA HIS A 31 28.52 -12.93 -2.40
C HIS A 31 28.27 -11.56 -3.03
N THR A 32 27.58 -10.67 -2.32
CA THR A 32 27.12 -9.38 -2.85
C THR A 32 28.27 -8.39 -2.99
N CYS A 33 29.09 -8.23 -1.96
CA CYS A 33 30.23 -7.30 -1.99
C CYS A 33 31.57 -7.96 -2.35
N LYS A 34 31.59 -9.27 -2.60
CA LYS A 34 32.80 -10.06 -2.87
C LYS A 34 33.89 -9.88 -1.81
N GLY A 35 33.48 -9.81 -0.54
CA GLY A 35 34.41 -9.67 0.59
C GLY A 35 34.83 -8.24 0.92
N THR A 36 34.39 -7.24 0.16
CA THR A 36 34.83 -5.86 0.37
C THR A 36 34.10 -5.12 1.49
N GLY A 37 32.98 -5.66 1.97
CA GLY A 37 32.11 -5.01 2.96
C GLY A 37 31.30 -3.82 2.42
N LYS A 38 31.49 -3.41 1.16
CA LYS A 38 30.88 -2.20 0.59
C LYS A 38 30.22 -2.45 -0.76
N THR A 39 29.23 -1.62 -1.11
CA THR A 39 28.59 -1.64 -2.43
C THR A 39 28.38 -0.22 -2.97
N LYS A 40 28.25 -0.11 -4.29
CA LYS A 40 27.93 1.14 -4.97
C LYS A 40 26.42 1.30 -5.06
N TYR A 41 25.88 2.34 -4.44
CA TYR A 41 24.47 2.68 -4.52
C TYR A 41 24.24 3.82 -5.50
N HIS A 42 23.37 3.57 -6.48
CA HIS A 42 23.00 4.53 -7.50
C HIS A 42 21.64 5.12 -7.18
N TYR A 43 21.55 6.44 -7.16
CA TYR A 43 20.28 7.14 -6.95
C TYR A 43 20.18 8.40 -7.78
N ASN A 44 18.96 8.90 -7.91
CA ASN A 44 18.69 10.25 -8.37
C ASN A 44 18.08 11.00 -7.20
N ASP A 45 18.43 12.27 -7.02
CA ASP A 45 17.76 13.12 -6.04
C ASP A 45 16.25 13.13 -6.32
N PHE A 46 15.46 13.14 -5.26
CA PHE A 46 14.04 13.39 -5.39
C PHE A 46 13.84 14.88 -5.68
N THR A 47 13.42 15.19 -6.91
CA THR A 47 13.13 16.56 -7.35
C THR A 47 11.63 16.84 -7.42
N GLY A 48 10.80 15.98 -6.81
CA GLY A 48 9.35 15.99 -6.96
C GLY A 48 8.83 14.81 -7.80
N ARG A 49 7.49 14.68 -7.82
CA ARG A 49 6.79 13.65 -8.61
C ARG A 49 6.99 13.95 -10.10
N LYS A 50 7.38 12.94 -10.89
CA LYS A 50 7.59 13.07 -12.34
C LYS A 50 6.34 12.62 -13.11
N LYS A 51 6.11 13.24 -14.27
CA LYS A 51 5.03 12.85 -15.19
C LYS A 51 5.25 11.42 -15.70
N LYS A 52 4.16 10.67 -15.76
CA LYS A 52 4.02 9.34 -16.36
C LYS A 52 2.96 9.49 -17.44
N GLU A 53 3.31 9.09 -18.66
CA GLU A 53 2.42 9.22 -19.81
C GLU A 53 1.15 8.40 -19.63
N ASN A 54 0.05 8.91 -20.19
CA ASN A 54 -1.26 8.26 -20.24
C ASN A 54 -1.90 7.98 -18.86
N VAL A 55 -1.46 8.68 -17.81
CA VAL A 55 -2.12 8.64 -16.49
C VAL A 55 -2.97 9.89 -16.31
N VAL A 56 -4.25 9.69 -16.02
CA VAL A 56 -5.22 10.80 -15.82
C VAL A 56 -5.82 10.82 -14.41
N ARG A 57 -5.82 9.67 -13.72
CA ARG A 57 -6.40 9.51 -12.38
C ARG A 57 -5.53 8.57 -11.55
N VAL A 58 -5.47 8.82 -10.25
CA VAL A 58 -4.69 8.02 -9.29
C VAL A 58 -5.61 7.53 -8.18
N PHE A 59 -5.49 6.26 -7.84
CA PHE A 59 -6.15 5.62 -6.71
C PHE A 59 -5.09 5.14 -5.70
N ALA A 60 -5.39 5.23 -4.40
CA ALA A 60 -4.40 4.89 -3.37
C ALA A 60 -4.05 3.40 -3.32
N GLN A 61 -5.05 2.56 -3.61
CA GLN A 61 -4.97 1.11 -3.55
C GLN A 61 -6.07 0.51 -4.41
N SER A 62 -5.94 -0.78 -4.73
CA SER A 62 -6.94 -1.54 -5.49
C SER A 62 -7.66 -2.60 -4.66
N CYS A 63 -7.04 -3.16 -3.62
CA CYS A 63 -7.63 -4.16 -2.72
C CYS A 63 -8.31 -5.36 -3.44
N GLY A 64 -7.82 -5.74 -4.63
CA GLY A 64 -8.39 -6.81 -5.44
C GLY A 64 -9.51 -6.38 -6.40
N TYR A 65 -9.86 -5.09 -6.45
CA TYR A 65 -10.82 -4.54 -7.38
C TYR A 65 -10.15 -3.99 -8.65
N VAL A 66 -10.93 -3.89 -9.73
CA VAL A 66 -10.52 -3.23 -10.98
C VAL A 66 -10.85 -1.74 -10.91
N HIS A 67 -9.96 -0.90 -11.44
CA HIS A 67 -10.11 0.55 -11.48
C HIS A 67 -10.08 1.06 -12.90
N THR A 68 -10.95 2.03 -13.17
CA THR A 68 -10.96 2.82 -14.40
C THR A 68 -10.86 4.30 -14.07
N ALA A 69 -10.34 5.10 -14.99
CA ALA A 69 -10.33 6.56 -14.84
C ALA A 69 -11.75 7.17 -14.92
N GLU A 70 -12.64 6.47 -15.61
CA GLU A 70 -14.03 6.84 -15.87
C GLU A 70 -14.98 6.06 -14.97
N ASP A 71 -16.18 6.57 -14.79
CA ASP A 71 -17.24 5.88 -14.05
C ASP A 71 -17.68 4.61 -14.80
N TYR A 72 -17.91 3.54 -14.04
CA TYR A 72 -18.45 2.30 -14.60
C TYR A 72 -19.97 2.31 -14.48
N VAL A 73 -20.66 2.00 -15.58
CA VAL A 73 -22.12 1.83 -15.63
C VAL A 73 -22.40 0.42 -16.13
N GLY A 74 -22.74 -0.47 -15.20
CA GLY A 74 -23.15 -1.85 -15.47
C GLY A 74 -24.66 -2.00 -15.55
N SER A 75 -25.13 -3.23 -15.75
CA SER A 75 -26.58 -3.53 -15.82
C SER A 75 -27.29 -3.38 -14.47
N ASN A 76 -26.58 -3.64 -13.36
CA ASN A 76 -27.15 -3.67 -12.01
C ASN A 76 -26.44 -2.74 -11.01
N GLU A 77 -25.36 -2.07 -11.43
CA GLU A 77 -24.58 -1.20 -10.55
C GLU A 77 -23.87 -0.09 -11.33
N THR A 78 -23.64 1.02 -10.63
CA THR A 78 -22.81 2.13 -11.09
C THR A 78 -21.72 2.37 -10.07
N ILE A 79 -20.47 2.47 -10.51
CA ILE A 79 -19.32 2.77 -9.64
C ILE A 79 -18.75 4.13 -10.05
N ALA A 80 -18.86 5.11 -9.16
CA ALA A 80 -18.40 6.47 -9.41
C ALA A 80 -16.89 6.64 -9.12
N PHE A 81 -16.04 6.07 -9.97
CA PHE A 81 -14.58 6.24 -9.88
C PHE A 81 -14.13 7.71 -9.93
N SER A 82 -14.89 8.56 -10.62
CA SER A 82 -14.71 10.01 -10.69
C SER A 82 -14.87 10.73 -9.34
N LYS A 83 -15.51 10.10 -8.35
CA LYS A 83 -15.71 10.65 -6.99
C LYS A 83 -14.64 10.19 -5.99
N GLY A 84 -13.92 9.10 -6.26
CA GLY A 84 -12.78 8.65 -5.47
C GLY A 84 -11.45 8.93 -6.16
N GLY A 85 -10.32 8.64 -5.51
CA GLY A 85 -9.00 8.95 -6.03
C GLY A 85 -8.68 10.44 -6.05
N CYS A 86 -7.76 10.84 -6.93
CA CYS A 86 -7.51 12.22 -7.32
C CYS A 86 -7.10 12.27 -8.81
N THR A 87 -7.22 13.43 -9.43
CA THR A 87 -6.68 13.66 -10.78
C THR A 87 -5.16 13.55 -10.79
N TYR A 88 -4.58 13.30 -11.96
CA TYR A 88 -3.13 13.19 -12.06
C TYR A 88 -2.41 14.52 -11.76
N GLU A 89 -3.05 15.66 -12.05
CA GLU A 89 -2.54 16.98 -11.69
C GLU A 89 -2.52 17.20 -10.17
N GLU A 90 -3.62 16.89 -9.48
CA GLU A 90 -3.68 16.93 -8.02
C GLU A 90 -2.61 16.02 -7.40
N TRP A 91 -2.42 14.81 -7.95
CA TRP A 91 -1.35 13.92 -7.54
C TRP A 91 0.04 14.55 -7.74
N LEU A 92 0.35 15.14 -8.89
CA LEU A 92 1.65 15.78 -9.08
C LEU A 92 1.90 16.92 -8.07
N ASN A 93 0.83 17.58 -7.62
CA ASN A 93 0.84 18.65 -6.62
C ASN A 93 0.78 18.16 -5.16
N GLY A 94 0.90 16.85 -4.92
CA GLY A 94 1.02 16.30 -3.56
C GLY A 94 -0.29 15.84 -2.92
N ALA A 95 -1.42 15.91 -3.62
CA ALA A 95 -2.70 15.44 -3.08
C ALA A 95 -2.67 13.93 -2.78
N GLU A 96 -3.44 13.55 -1.76
CA GLU A 96 -3.71 12.15 -1.43
C GLU A 96 -5.00 11.66 -2.11
N PRO A 97 -5.01 10.48 -2.74
CA PRO A 97 -6.21 9.95 -3.37
C PRO A 97 -7.30 9.60 -2.33
N LYS A 98 -8.55 9.98 -2.63
CA LYS A 98 -9.73 9.69 -1.78
C LYS A 98 -10.22 8.24 -1.97
N PRO A 99 -10.98 7.66 -1.01
CA PRO A 99 -11.63 6.36 -1.24
C PRO A 99 -12.73 6.43 -2.31
N VAL A 100 -12.86 5.37 -3.11
CA VAL A 100 -14.06 5.10 -3.91
C VAL A 100 -15.07 4.41 -3.00
N LYS A 101 -15.96 5.18 -2.36
CA LYS A 101 -16.84 4.68 -1.28
C LYS A 101 -17.84 3.60 -1.74
N ASP A 102 -18.22 3.61 -3.01
CA ASP A 102 -19.12 2.60 -3.60
C ASP A 102 -18.44 1.23 -3.69
N LEU A 103 -17.11 1.23 -3.87
CA LEU A 103 -16.30 0.04 -4.06
C LEU A 103 -15.78 -0.52 -2.73
N TYR A 104 -15.27 0.36 -1.87
CA TYR A 104 -14.59 -0.02 -0.65
C TYR A 104 -15.50 0.03 0.57
N CYS A 105 -15.40 -0.97 1.44
CA CYS A 105 -15.77 -0.81 2.85
C CYS A 105 -14.67 0.00 3.57
N PRO A 106 -15.01 0.90 4.52
CA PRO A 106 -14.01 1.67 5.26
C PRO A 106 -12.98 0.81 5.99
N TYR A 107 -13.36 -0.40 6.44
CA TYR A 107 -12.42 -1.33 7.06
C TYR A 107 -11.34 -1.80 6.08
N ILE A 108 -11.70 -2.15 4.84
CA ILE A 108 -10.71 -2.54 3.81
C ILE A 108 -9.81 -1.35 3.49
N TRP A 109 -10.40 -0.15 3.41
CA TRP A 109 -9.67 1.05 3.08
C TRP A 109 -8.60 1.42 4.13
N ASP A 110 -8.90 1.21 5.41
CA ASP A 110 -8.06 1.67 6.53
C ASP A 110 -7.27 0.54 7.22
N ASN A 111 -7.50 -0.73 6.88
CA ASN A 111 -6.79 -1.85 7.52
C ASN A 111 -5.32 -1.91 7.06
N ARG A 112 -4.42 -1.34 7.89
CA ARG A 112 -2.96 -1.32 7.68
C ARG A 112 -2.21 -2.40 8.47
N GLY A 113 -2.80 -3.57 8.65
CA GLY A 113 -2.14 -4.72 9.30
C GLY A 113 -2.28 -4.72 10.83
N THR A 114 -1.35 -5.41 11.52
CA THR A 114 -1.38 -5.66 12.97
C THR A 114 -1.55 -4.38 13.79
N GLY A 115 -2.51 -4.37 14.71
CA GLY A 115 -2.86 -3.20 15.54
C GLY A 115 -3.97 -2.30 14.97
N ASN A 116 -4.64 -2.73 13.88
CA ASN A 116 -5.85 -2.10 13.34
C ASN A 116 -7.04 -3.06 13.47
N GLU A 117 -7.37 -3.42 14.71
CA GLU A 117 -8.49 -4.30 15.02
C GLU A 117 -9.78 -3.79 14.36
N PRO A 118 -10.65 -4.69 13.87
CA PRO A 118 -11.93 -4.29 13.32
C PRO A 118 -12.70 -3.46 14.36
N ARG A 119 -13.18 -2.28 13.93
CA ARG A 119 -14.09 -1.46 14.73
C ARG A 119 -15.27 -2.32 15.19
N LYS A 120 -15.89 -1.98 16.32
CA LYS A 120 -16.97 -2.78 16.94
C LYS A 120 -18.01 -3.30 15.94
N ARG A 121 -18.58 -2.41 15.11
CA ARG A 121 -19.54 -2.79 14.05
C ARG A 121 -18.94 -3.69 12.98
N CYS A 122 -17.68 -3.51 12.61
CA CYS A 122 -16.99 -4.40 11.67
C CYS A 122 -16.79 -5.80 12.27
N ALA A 123 -16.41 -5.88 13.55
CA ALA A 123 -16.25 -7.14 14.28
C ALA A 123 -17.58 -7.90 14.41
N GLU A 124 -18.68 -7.20 14.72
CA GLU A 124 -20.05 -7.72 14.68
C GLU A 124 -20.43 -8.15 13.26
N GLY A 125 -20.02 -7.37 12.26
CA GLY A 125 -20.25 -7.61 10.84
C GLY A 125 -19.70 -8.95 10.37
N ILE A 126 -18.42 -9.20 10.66
CA ILE A 126 -17.69 -10.41 10.26
C ILE A 126 -17.78 -11.55 11.29
N LYS A 127 -18.61 -11.39 12.34
CA LYS A 127 -18.75 -12.36 13.45
C LYS A 127 -17.39 -12.78 14.06
N GLY A 128 -16.48 -11.82 14.25
CA GLY A 128 -15.16 -12.01 14.87
C GLY A 128 -14.08 -12.68 14.01
N PHE A 129 -14.42 -13.65 13.15
CA PHE A 129 -13.44 -14.45 12.37
C PHE A 129 -13.89 -14.80 10.93
N GLY A 130 -14.65 -13.91 10.27
CA GLY A 130 -15.17 -14.11 8.91
C GLY A 130 -14.43 -13.33 7.81
N TYR A 131 -14.64 -13.74 6.55
CA TYR A 131 -14.27 -12.94 5.38
C TYR A 131 -15.18 -11.73 5.24
N ILE A 132 -14.66 -10.63 4.69
CA ILE A 132 -15.45 -9.41 4.47
C ILE A 132 -16.67 -9.62 3.57
N SER A 133 -16.59 -10.57 2.63
CA SER A 133 -17.72 -11.00 1.80
C SER A 133 -18.89 -11.57 2.62
N ASN A 134 -18.64 -12.03 3.84
CA ASN A 134 -19.65 -12.54 4.76
C ASN A 134 -20.15 -11.48 5.75
N CYS A 135 -19.69 -10.22 5.62
CA CYS A 135 -20.13 -9.15 6.50
C CYS A 135 -21.62 -8.86 6.28
N GLN A 136 -22.43 -8.94 7.35
CA GLN A 136 -23.88 -8.67 7.27
C GLN A 136 -24.20 -7.21 6.85
N PHE A 137 -23.25 -6.30 6.97
CA PHE A 137 -23.38 -4.90 6.57
C PHE A 137 -22.77 -4.60 5.19
N PHE A 138 -22.29 -5.63 4.45
CA PHE A 138 -21.55 -5.40 3.20
C PHE A 138 -22.39 -4.70 2.13
N SER A 139 -23.71 -4.88 2.12
CA SER A 139 -24.63 -4.17 1.22
C SER A 139 -24.90 -2.71 1.65
N ASP A 140 -24.62 -2.35 2.90
CA ASP A 140 -24.86 -1.01 3.47
C ASP A 140 -23.53 -0.28 3.75
N LYS A 141 -22.66 -0.21 2.74
CA LYS A 141 -21.35 0.47 2.86
C LYS A 141 -21.49 1.95 3.17
N ALA A 142 -22.56 2.59 2.69
CA ALA A 142 -22.82 4.03 2.90
C ALA A 142 -22.90 4.36 4.40
N SER A 143 -23.68 3.60 5.18
CA SER A 143 -23.77 3.80 6.62
C SER A 143 -22.46 3.52 7.34
N CYS A 144 -21.69 2.52 6.87
CA CYS A 144 -20.36 2.26 7.43
C CYS A 144 -19.40 3.44 7.22
N TRP A 145 -19.45 4.11 6.06
CA TRP A 145 -18.61 5.28 5.78
C TRP A 145 -18.99 6.49 6.64
N VAL A 146 -20.29 6.73 6.86
CA VAL A 146 -20.76 7.81 7.73
C VAL A 146 -20.20 7.62 9.15
N GLU A 147 -20.37 6.43 9.73
CA GLU A 147 -19.83 6.10 11.04
C GLU A 147 -18.30 6.24 11.11
N TYR A 148 -17.62 5.78 10.06
CA TYR A 148 -16.16 5.87 9.98
C TYR A 148 -15.66 7.31 10.03
N GLU A 149 -16.29 8.20 9.25
CA GLU A 149 -15.92 9.62 9.15
C GLU A 149 -16.27 10.39 10.42
N THR A 150 -17.41 10.10 11.06
CA THR A 150 -17.76 10.70 12.36
C THR A 150 -16.72 10.37 13.42
N LEU A 151 -16.27 9.10 13.48
CA LEU A 151 -15.27 8.67 14.46
C LEU A 151 -13.86 9.21 14.19
N LYS A 152 -13.53 9.55 12.93
CA LYS A 152 -12.20 10.09 12.58
C LYS A 152 -12.07 11.59 12.88
N ASN A 153 -13.20 12.30 12.96
CA ASN A 153 -13.26 13.74 13.20
C ASN A 153 -13.50 14.10 14.68
N ASN A 154 -13.62 13.10 15.55
CA ASN A 154 -13.68 13.22 17.02
C ASN A 154 -12.36 12.74 17.61
#